data_AF-A0A1Q6F9J4-F1
#
_entry.id   AF-A0A1Q6F9J4-F1
#
_cell.length_a   1.000
_cell.length_b   1.000
_cell.length_c   1.000
_cell.angle_alpha   90.00
_cell.angle_beta   90.00
_cell.angle_gamma   90.00
#
_symmetry.space_group_name_H-M   'P 1'
#
loop_
_entity.id
_entity.type
_entity.pdbx_description
1 polymer ?
#
loop_
_entity_poly.entity_id
_entity_poly.type
_entity_poly.pdbx_seq_one_letter_code
_entity_poly.pdbx_strand_id
1 'polypeptide(L)'
;MRLLTALLLAAAIIIPGSATLRASENRHNGYYVATDGDDASKGTLRRPFRTIARALAEAHAGDTVFVRGGTYREQVVFPASGRADARIVLKAYGDERPVISGEGIAVEGRTDMLLIRGRSHITVEGLEITALGTAEAGREANGIVVEAGSTDITLRGNHIHSIRNTAPRETYPSAHAILLIGNTEQAMQRITVEGNRIHDCVTGTSEAVTINGYVDGFRIESNEIFRCSNIAIDAAGGYAANRNPDLNYARNGVICRNVIYDIDNELGQLKGNCGAIAIYADGARDITIERNRIHRCDRGIGIVSETDAYPTLRCTVRNNIVTSCRRTGIYMGGYLDYTGGGTERCAIHNNTLVGNNLLRGAFGETEGELRLTENCRNNTIANNLVCTFTADDLFVHKYTATGGGNRFERNLYSGPAGWLWQQRDGEPLRSLEAWREASGGDDGAIYLARPIFEFEPELDSDFTPADEAAADGITFGSSLRVLIDHATGKIFVRDPSADKIEQTIAR
;
A
#
# COMPACT_ATOMS: atom_id res chain seq x y z
N MET A 1 37.03 93.12 -6.15
CA MET A 1 37.41 91.82 -6.73
C MET A 1 36.48 90.75 -6.14
N ARG A 2 35.63 90.16 -6.99
CA ARG A 2 34.86 88.90 -6.86
C ARG A 2 33.66 88.77 -5.89
N LEU A 3 32.54 88.42 -6.53
CA LEU A 3 31.28 87.79 -6.10
C LEU A 3 31.43 86.58 -5.15
N LEU A 4 30.38 86.29 -4.35
CA LEU A 4 29.48 85.10 -4.43
C LEU A 4 28.52 85.12 -3.21
N THR A 5 27.21 85.33 -3.33
CA THR A 5 26.06 84.47 -3.74
C THR A 5 25.66 83.35 -2.75
N ALA A 6 24.44 83.53 -2.21
CA ALA A 6 23.49 82.72 -1.44
C ALA A 6 23.54 81.17 -1.50
N LEU A 7 23.08 80.54 -0.40
CA LEU A 7 21.82 79.75 -0.40
C LEU A 7 21.32 79.44 1.04
N LEU A 8 20.06 79.80 1.31
CA LEU A 8 19.26 79.34 2.45
C LEU A 8 18.69 77.95 2.12
N LEU A 9 18.82 76.99 3.04
CA LEU A 9 18.04 75.75 3.03
C LEU A 9 17.08 75.74 4.22
N ALA A 10 15.78 75.80 3.93
CA ALA A 10 14.71 75.57 4.89
C ALA A 10 14.59 74.05 5.15
N ALA A 11 14.70 73.64 6.42
CA ALA A 11 14.44 72.27 6.83
C ALA A 11 12.93 72.07 7.02
N ALA A 12 12.34 71.20 6.20
CA ALA A 12 10.95 70.76 6.36
C ALA A 12 10.85 69.74 7.51
N ILE A 13 10.03 70.05 8.51
CA ILE A 13 9.66 69.13 9.59
C ILE A 13 8.62 68.16 9.04
N ILE A 14 9.01 66.92 8.80
CA ILE A 14 8.10 65.83 8.42
C ILE A 14 7.44 65.32 9.70
N ILE A 15 6.14 65.57 9.83
CA ILE A 15 5.30 64.95 10.86
C ILE A 15 5.12 63.48 10.47
N PRO A 16 5.51 62.49 11.29
CA PRO A 16 5.24 61.10 10.99
C PRO A 16 3.73 60.87 11.01
N GLY A 17 3.18 60.47 9.86
CA GLY A 17 1.77 60.08 9.75
C GLY A 17 1.47 58.91 10.68
N SER A 18 0.37 59.02 11.43
CA SER A 18 -0.16 57.95 12.27
C SER A 18 -0.32 56.68 11.44
N ALA A 19 0.56 55.71 11.69
CA ALA A 19 0.39 54.35 11.21
C ALA A 19 -0.87 53.79 11.90
N THR A 20 -1.96 53.69 11.15
CA THR A 20 -3.06 52.84 11.56
C THR A 20 -2.52 51.41 11.57
N LEU A 21 -2.26 50.89 12.77
CA LEU A 21 -2.20 49.46 13.01
C LEU A 21 -3.53 48.89 12.53
N ARG A 22 -3.58 48.40 11.29
CA ARG A 22 -4.60 47.44 10.91
C ARG A 22 -4.37 46.27 11.84
N ALA A 23 -5.27 46.09 12.81
CA ALA A 23 -5.41 44.80 13.45
C ALA A 23 -5.40 43.78 12.32
N SER A 24 -4.47 42.83 12.37
CA SER A 24 -4.60 41.62 11.57
C SER A 24 -6.01 41.13 11.85
N GLU A 25 -6.92 41.24 10.88
CA GLU A 25 -8.18 40.51 10.96
C GLU A 25 -7.78 39.09 11.32
N ASN A 26 -8.42 38.58 12.38
CA ASN A 26 -8.18 37.27 12.93
C ASN A 26 -8.20 36.28 11.76
N ARG A 27 -7.02 35.90 11.22
CA ARG A 27 -6.94 34.91 10.16
C ARG A 27 -7.53 33.68 10.80
N HIS A 28 -8.73 33.31 10.38
CA HIS A 28 -9.38 32.14 10.93
C HIS A 28 -8.47 30.97 10.58
N ASN A 29 -7.76 30.43 11.57
CA ASN A 29 -6.92 29.24 11.41
C ASN A 29 -7.76 27.96 11.15
N GLY A 30 -9.02 28.13 10.74
CA GLY A 30 -9.86 27.07 10.22
C GLY A 30 -11.32 27.44 10.05
N TYR A 31 -11.98 26.69 9.19
CA TYR A 31 -13.41 26.75 8.90
C TYR A 31 -14.11 25.53 9.48
N TYR A 32 -15.36 25.68 9.90
CA TYR A 32 -16.16 24.61 10.50
C TYR A 32 -17.33 24.25 9.60
N VAL A 33 -17.58 22.96 9.47
CA VAL A 33 -18.69 22.40 8.68
C VAL A 33 -19.58 21.57 9.59
N ALA A 34 -20.89 21.76 9.52
CA ALA A 34 -21.88 21.00 10.28
C ALA A 34 -23.14 20.78 9.42
N THR A 35 -23.83 19.65 9.57
CA THR A 35 -25.02 19.32 8.77
C THR A 35 -26.21 20.28 9.02
N ASP A 36 -26.24 20.92 10.19
CA ASP A 36 -27.19 21.97 10.58
C ASP A 36 -26.67 23.40 10.32
N GLY A 37 -25.52 23.52 9.63
CA GLY A 37 -24.91 24.79 9.25
C GLY A 37 -25.61 25.50 8.08
N ASP A 38 -25.02 26.62 7.66
CA ASP A 38 -25.49 27.45 6.55
C ASP A 38 -24.31 27.90 5.68
N ASP A 39 -24.37 27.65 4.37
CA ASP A 39 -23.31 28.02 3.41
C ASP A 39 -23.18 29.54 3.21
N ALA A 40 -24.19 30.31 3.63
CA ALA A 40 -24.14 31.78 3.70
C ALA A 40 -23.53 32.30 5.02
N SER A 41 -23.13 31.41 5.93
CA SER A 41 -22.47 31.78 7.19
C SER A 41 -21.00 32.21 6.99
N LYS A 42 -20.29 32.42 8.10
CA LYS A 42 -18.85 32.76 8.08
C LYS A 42 -17.95 31.54 8.31
N GLY A 43 -18.51 30.32 8.41
CA GLY A 43 -17.74 29.10 8.68
C GLY A 43 -17.05 29.08 10.04
N THR A 44 -17.59 29.77 11.04
CA THR A 44 -17.07 29.76 12.43
C THR A 44 -17.66 28.59 13.21
N LEU A 45 -17.05 28.18 14.32
CA LEU A 45 -17.60 27.10 15.16
C LEU A 45 -19.08 27.31 15.57
N ARG A 46 -19.49 28.56 15.84
CA ARG A 46 -20.88 28.91 16.22
C ARG A 46 -21.82 29.14 15.04
N ARG A 47 -21.26 29.35 13.85
CA ARG A 47 -21.98 29.57 12.59
C ARG A 47 -21.23 28.84 11.48
N PRO A 48 -21.29 27.51 11.46
CA PRO A 48 -20.53 26.69 10.53
C PRO A 48 -21.14 26.76 9.13
N PHE A 49 -20.32 26.46 8.12
CA PHE A 49 -20.83 26.13 6.79
C PHE A 49 -21.62 24.82 6.84
N ARG A 50 -22.51 24.63 5.87
CA ARG A 50 -23.28 23.39 5.77
C ARG A 50 -22.53 22.30 5.03
N THR A 51 -21.76 22.68 4.02
CA THR A 51 -21.07 21.77 3.09
C THR A 51 -19.55 21.86 3.22
N ILE A 52 -18.89 20.73 2.97
CA ILE A 52 -17.43 20.63 2.93
C ILE A 52 -16.89 21.40 1.72
N ALA A 53 -17.56 21.29 0.57
CA ALA A 53 -17.20 22.01 -0.64
C ALA A 53 -17.17 23.53 -0.42
N ARG A 54 -18.14 24.10 0.31
CA ARG A 54 -18.15 25.53 0.64
C ARG A 54 -16.94 25.93 1.48
N ALA A 55 -16.61 25.14 2.50
CA ALA A 55 -15.47 25.43 3.37
C ALA A 55 -14.13 25.34 2.63
N LEU A 56 -13.95 24.35 1.76
CA LEU A 56 -12.74 24.21 0.95
C LEU A 56 -12.58 25.33 -0.08
N ALA A 57 -13.69 25.90 -0.58
CA ALA A 57 -13.64 27.07 -1.47
C ALA A 57 -13.13 28.33 -0.77
N GLU A 58 -13.29 28.43 0.55
CA GLU A 58 -12.80 29.54 1.37
C GLU A 58 -11.41 29.28 1.96
N ALA A 59 -11.02 28.00 2.10
CA ALA A 59 -9.74 27.62 2.68
C ALA A 59 -8.55 28.04 1.80
N HIS A 60 -7.55 28.64 2.44
CA HIS A 60 -6.26 28.96 1.86
C HIS A 60 -5.13 28.15 2.51
N ALA A 61 -3.96 28.19 1.90
CA ALA A 61 -2.77 27.52 2.41
C ALA A 61 -2.43 27.96 3.86
N GLY A 62 -2.51 27.01 4.79
CA GLY A 62 -2.39 27.19 6.24
C GLY A 62 -3.68 26.91 7.01
N ASP A 63 -4.82 26.88 6.32
CA ASP A 63 -6.13 26.74 6.95
C ASP A 63 -6.50 25.26 7.14
N THR A 64 -7.32 25.02 8.17
CA THR A 64 -7.91 23.70 8.46
C THR A 64 -9.43 23.75 8.32
N VAL A 65 -10.02 22.87 7.53
CA VAL A 65 -11.47 22.62 7.50
C VAL A 65 -11.78 21.52 8.51
N PHE A 66 -12.47 21.88 9.59
CA PHE A 66 -12.97 20.99 10.64
C PHE A 66 -14.39 20.53 10.33
N VAL A 67 -14.57 19.23 10.09
CA VAL A 67 -15.87 18.63 9.77
C VAL A 67 -16.47 18.02 11.04
N ARG A 68 -17.65 18.50 11.43
CA ARG A 68 -18.39 17.99 12.57
C ARG A 68 -19.09 16.68 12.23
N GLY A 69 -19.46 15.93 13.27
CA GLY A 69 -20.19 14.68 13.14
C GLY A 69 -21.50 14.86 12.40
N GLY A 70 -21.78 13.93 11.50
CA GLY A 70 -22.95 13.97 10.62
C GLY A 70 -22.67 13.29 9.29
N THR A 71 -23.72 13.09 8.50
CA THR A 71 -23.62 12.49 7.16
C THR A 71 -23.72 13.57 6.09
N TYR A 72 -22.66 13.66 5.29
CA TYR A 72 -22.51 14.58 4.16
C TYR A 72 -22.66 13.79 2.87
N ARG A 73 -23.72 14.07 2.11
CA ARG A 73 -23.97 13.46 0.78
C ARG A 73 -23.51 14.42 -0.29
N GLU A 74 -22.20 14.56 -0.42
CA GLU A 74 -21.56 15.44 -1.41
C GLU A 74 -20.29 14.81 -1.98
N GLN A 75 -19.93 15.22 -3.19
CA GLN A 75 -18.62 14.93 -3.78
C GLN A 75 -17.69 16.09 -3.47
N VAL A 76 -16.54 15.80 -2.86
CA VAL A 76 -15.58 16.78 -2.37
C VAL A 76 -14.45 16.94 -3.39
N VAL A 77 -14.16 18.18 -3.78
CA VAL A 77 -13.04 18.50 -4.69
C VAL A 77 -12.18 19.57 -4.04
N PHE A 78 -10.86 19.35 -3.99
CA PHE A 78 -9.92 20.36 -3.50
C PHE A 78 -9.67 21.45 -4.56
N PRO A 79 -10.11 22.69 -4.35
CA PRO A 79 -9.95 23.74 -5.36
C PRO A 79 -8.54 24.33 -5.40
N ALA A 80 -7.81 24.28 -4.28
CA ALA A 80 -6.52 24.96 -4.08
C ALA A 80 -5.46 24.04 -3.45
N SER A 81 -4.20 24.45 -3.59
CA SER A 81 -3.05 23.83 -2.93
C SER A 81 -2.72 24.54 -1.62
N GLY A 82 -2.11 23.80 -0.70
CA GLY A 82 -1.34 24.38 0.39
C GLY A 82 0.02 24.90 -0.08
N ARG A 83 0.90 25.14 0.89
CA ARG A 83 2.34 25.39 0.72
C ARG A 83 3.13 24.42 1.60
N ALA A 84 4.41 24.23 1.31
CA ALA A 84 5.30 23.34 2.07
C ALA A 84 5.34 23.66 3.57
N ASP A 85 5.19 24.94 3.94
CA ASP A 85 5.15 25.42 5.32
C ASP A 85 3.73 25.61 5.88
N ALA A 86 2.70 25.43 5.04
CA ALA A 86 1.31 25.77 5.36
C ALA A 86 0.34 24.92 4.52
N ARG A 87 0.07 23.70 4.99
CA ARG A 87 -0.83 22.75 4.34
C ARG A 87 -2.29 23.24 4.40
N ILE A 88 -3.11 22.78 3.46
CA ILE A 88 -4.57 22.77 3.65
C ILE A 88 -4.93 21.43 4.30
N VAL A 89 -5.65 21.47 5.42
CA VAL A 89 -6.04 20.26 6.15
C VAL A 89 -7.56 20.13 6.14
N LEU A 90 -8.09 19.00 5.69
CA LEU A 90 -9.49 18.61 5.89
C LEU A 90 -9.51 17.51 6.95
N LYS A 91 -10.15 17.76 8.10
CA LYS A 91 -10.18 16.78 9.18
C LYS A 91 -11.46 16.75 10.00
N ALA A 92 -11.69 15.64 10.67
CA ALA A 92 -12.71 15.54 11.71
C ALA A 92 -12.48 16.54 12.85
N TYR A 93 -13.58 17.06 13.41
CA TYR A 93 -13.55 17.95 14.56
C TYR A 93 -13.51 17.17 15.87
N GLY A 94 -12.38 17.24 16.58
CA GLY A 94 -12.19 16.49 17.83
C GLY A 94 -12.32 14.98 17.61
N ASP A 95 -13.12 14.31 18.45
CA ASP A 95 -13.43 12.88 18.34
C ASP A 95 -14.76 12.61 17.59
N GLU A 96 -15.36 13.64 16.98
CA GLU A 96 -16.57 13.48 16.18
C GLU A 96 -16.28 12.66 14.90
N ARG A 97 -17.29 11.96 14.38
CA ARG A 97 -17.16 11.06 13.21
C ARG A 97 -17.97 11.61 12.03
N PRO A 98 -17.38 12.46 11.17
CA PRO A 98 -18.01 12.89 9.93
C PRO A 98 -18.00 11.77 8.89
N VAL A 99 -19.13 11.54 8.24
CA VAL A 99 -19.30 10.54 7.19
C VAL A 99 -19.56 11.24 5.86
N ILE A 100 -18.67 11.05 4.89
CA ILE A 100 -18.89 11.42 3.49
C ILE A 100 -19.50 10.20 2.80
N SER A 101 -20.80 10.26 2.51
CA SER A 101 -21.58 9.12 2.02
C SER A 101 -21.98 9.29 0.56
N GLY A 102 -21.68 8.27 -0.24
CA GLY A 102 -22.15 8.12 -1.62
C GLY A 102 -23.60 7.63 -1.73
N GLU A 103 -24.31 7.42 -0.62
CA GLU A 103 -25.69 6.94 -0.65
C GLU A 103 -26.60 7.91 -1.43
N GLY A 104 -27.23 7.39 -2.48
CA GLY A 104 -28.09 8.17 -3.36
C GLY A 104 -27.35 8.99 -4.42
N ILE A 105 -26.02 8.93 -4.46
CA ILE A 105 -25.22 9.50 -5.56
C ILE A 105 -25.22 8.50 -6.72
N ALA A 106 -25.68 8.94 -7.89
CA ALA A 106 -25.60 8.13 -9.11
C ALA A 106 -24.15 8.06 -9.60
N VAL A 107 -23.66 6.85 -9.90
CA VAL A 107 -22.32 6.66 -10.46
C VAL A 107 -22.39 6.86 -11.98
N GLU A 108 -22.00 8.04 -12.44
CA GLU A 108 -21.95 8.41 -13.85
C GLU A 108 -20.50 8.40 -14.35
N GLY A 109 -20.19 7.47 -15.25
CA GLY A 109 -18.82 7.24 -15.73
C GLY A 109 -17.90 6.91 -14.55
N ARG A 110 -16.83 7.68 -14.38
CA ARG A 110 -16.01 7.68 -13.17
C ARG A 110 -16.54 8.70 -12.17
N THR A 111 -16.86 8.24 -10.97
CA THR A 111 -17.40 9.05 -9.86
C THR A 111 -16.48 8.93 -8.65
N ASP A 112 -16.00 10.08 -8.17
CA ASP A 112 -15.07 10.18 -7.04
C ASP A 112 -15.78 10.86 -5.85
N MET A 113 -15.69 10.30 -4.64
CA MET A 113 -16.22 10.94 -3.43
C MET A 113 -15.33 12.09 -2.95
N LEU A 114 -14.00 11.94 -3.04
CA LEU A 114 -13.03 12.98 -2.72
C LEU A 114 -11.92 13.02 -3.78
N LEU A 115 -11.77 14.16 -4.46
CA LEU A 115 -10.80 14.35 -5.55
C LEU A 115 -9.75 15.42 -5.22
N ILE A 116 -8.48 15.05 -5.36
CA ILE A 116 -7.31 15.92 -5.34
C ILE A 116 -6.62 15.84 -6.72
N ARG A 117 -6.86 16.83 -7.58
CA ARG A 117 -6.35 16.87 -8.96
C ARG A 117 -5.33 17.98 -9.15
N GLY A 118 -4.06 17.62 -9.39
CA GLY A 118 -2.98 18.58 -9.63
C GLY A 118 -2.85 19.61 -8.50
N ARG A 119 -2.90 19.14 -7.25
CA ARG A 119 -2.77 19.97 -6.04
C ARG A 119 -1.61 19.51 -5.19
N SER A 120 -1.21 20.32 -4.23
CA SER A 120 -0.09 19.98 -3.35
C SER A 120 -0.29 20.44 -1.91
N HIS A 121 0.44 19.81 -0.99
CA HIS A 121 0.47 20.17 0.43
C HIS A 121 -0.92 20.07 1.09
N ILE A 122 -1.57 18.92 0.93
CA ILE A 122 -2.93 18.66 1.45
C ILE A 122 -2.90 17.48 2.41
N THR A 123 -3.66 17.58 3.50
CA THR A 123 -3.93 16.46 4.41
C THR A 123 -5.43 16.21 4.49
N VAL A 124 -5.82 14.94 4.35
CA VAL A 124 -7.17 14.44 4.64
C VAL A 124 -7.08 13.48 5.83
N GLU A 125 -7.74 13.81 6.93
CA GLU A 125 -7.53 13.13 8.21
C GLU A 125 -8.82 12.78 8.97
N GLY A 126 -8.95 11.53 9.38
CA GLY A 126 -9.99 11.10 10.34
C GLY A 126 -11.41 11.09 9.78
N LEU A 127 -11.59 11.04 8.47
CA LEU A 127 -12.92 11.02 7.84
C LEU A 127 -13.38 9.59 7.56
N GLU A 128 -14.70 9.36 7.62
CA GLU A 128 -15.32 8.16 7.06
C GLU A 128 -15.78 8.44 5.62
N ILE A 129 -15.42 7.59 4.66
CA ILE A 129 -15.86 7.67 3.26
C ILE A 129 -16.50 6.35 2.87
N THR A 130 -17.77 6.38 2.47
CA THR A 130 -18.54 5.13 2.32
C THR A 130 -19.70 5.20 1.33
N ALA A 131 -20.28 4.03 1.05
CA ALA A 131 -21.56 3.83 0.39
C ALA A 131 -21.69 4.39 -1.04
N LEU A 132 -20.57 4.55 -1.76
CA LEU A 132 -20.61 4.76 -3.20
C LEU A 132 -20.59 3.41 -3.91
N GLY A 133 -21.58 3.16 -4.76
CA GLY A 133 -21.52 1.96 -5.57
C GLY A 133 -22.49 1.89 -6.74
N THR A 134 -22.21 0.93 -7.61
CA THR A 134 -22.93 0.72 -8.87
C THR A 134 -22.96 -0.77 -9.25
N ALA A 135 -23.91 -1.13 -10.10
CA ALA A 135 -23.97 -2.43 -10.77
C ALA A 135 -23.98 -2.28 -12.32
N GLU A 136 -23.74 -1.06 -12.82
CA GLU A 136 -23.76 -0.76 -14.25
C GLU A 136 -22.39 -0.95 -14.89
N ALA A 137 -22.37 -1.53 -16.09
CA ALA A 137 -21.17 -1.68 -16.91
C ALA A 137 -20.56 -0.33 -17.31
N GLY A 138 -19.23 -0.26 -17.40
CA GLY A 138 -18.52 0.94 -17.86
C GLY A 138 -18.55 2.11 -16.86
N ARG A 139 -18.85 1.83 -15.60
CA ARG A 139 -18.82 2.77 -14.48
C ARG A 139 -17.65 2.47 -13.54
N GLU A 140 -17.17 3.50 -12.86
CA GLU A 140 -16.09 3.42 -11.89
C GLU A 140 -16.48 4.21 -10.63
N ALA A 141 -16.39 3.56 -9.47
CA ALA A 141 -16.76 4.15 -8.18
C ALA A 141 -15.54 4.26 -7.26
N ASN A 142 -15.20 5.49 -6.85
CA ASN A 142 -13.98 5.76 -6.11
C ASN A 142 -14.24 6.48 -4.79
N GLY A 143 -13.57 6.03 -3.73
CA GLY A 143 -13.51 6.73 -2.45
C GLY A 143 -12.67 8.01 -2.55
N ILE A 144 -11.35 7.88 -2.40
CA ILE A 144 -10.40 8.99 -2.51
C ILE A 144 -9.55 8.86 -3.77
N VAL A 145 -9.49 9.91 -4.59
CA VAL A 145 -8.60 9.98 -5.74
C VAL A 145 -7.57 11.10 -5.59
N VAL A 146 -6.30 10.76 -5.79
CA VAL A 146 -5.22 11.72 -5.99
C VAL A 146 -4.64 11.51 -7.39
N GLU A 147 -4.61 12.55 -8.21
CA GLU A 147 -4.20 12.40 -9.62
C GLU A 147 -3.44 13.60 -10.20
N ALA A 148 -3.08 13.47 -11.47
CA ALA A 148 -2.23 14.40 -12.23
C ALA A 148 -0.84 14.52 -11.60
N GLY A 149 -0.24 15.70 -11.58
CA GLY A 149 1.06 15.94 -10.94
C GLY A 149 0.95 16.28 -9.45
N SER A 150 -0.02 15.71 -8.71
CA SER A 150 -0.21 16.06 -7.30
C SER A 150 0.99 15.66 -6.44
N THR A 151 1.40 16.51 -5.50
CA THR A 151 2.59 16.25 -4.66
C THR A 151 2.37 16.60 -3.19
N ASP A 152 3.07 15.91 -2.29
CA ASP A 152 2.98 16.16 -0.85
C ASP A 152 1.54 16.07 -0.31
N ILE A 153 0.93 14.91 -0.51
CA ILE A 153 -0.44 14.59 -0.11
C ILE A 153 -0.40 13.55 1.00
N THR A 154 -1.18 13.75 2.06
CA THR A 154 -1.29 12.82 3.18
C THR A 154 -2.74 12.41 3.37
N LEU A 155 -3.03 11.12 3.26
CA LEU A 155 -4.30 10.50 3.62
C LEU A 155 -4.08 9.72 4.91
N ARG A 156 -4.56 10.25 6.05
CA ARG A 156 -4.24 9.72 7.38
C ARG A 156 -5.49 9.32 8.17
N GLY A 157 -5.46 8.14 8.79
CA GLY A 157 -6.46 7.81 9.82
C GLY A 157 -7.91 7.80 9.33
N ASN A 158 -8.12 7.69 8.01
CA ASN A 158 -9.45 7.65 7.43
C ASN A 158 -10.03 6.24 7.50
N HIS A 159 -11.35 6.16 7.48
CA HIS A 159 -12.10 4.92 7.46
C HIS A 159 -12.86 4.84 6.13
N ILE A 160 -12.39 3.99 5.21
CA ILE A 160 -12.92 3.91 3.84
C ILE A 160 -13.52 2.55 3.63
N HIS A 161 -14.80 2.46 3.32
CA HIS A 161 -15.44 1.16 3.17
C HIS A 161 -16.64 1.18 2.25
N SER A 162 -17.11 -0.01 1.87
CA SER A 162 -18.33 -0.15 1.05
C SER A 162 -18.29 0.65 -0.25
N ILE A 163 -17.10 0.80 -0.86
CA ILE A 163 -16.94 1.29 -2.23
C ILE A 163 -17.06 0.09 -3.16
N ARG A 164 -18.06 0.10 -4.05
CA ARG A 164 -18.51 -1.14 -4.69
C ARG A 164 -18.86 -0.96 -6.16
N ASN A 165 -18.34 -1.83 -7.01
CA ASN A 165 -18.85 -2.06 -8.35
C ASN A 165 -19.17 -3.53 -8.53
N THR A 166 -20.48 -3.83 -8.61
CA THR A 166 -21.01 -5.19 -8.76
C THR A 166 -21.52 -5.49 -10.17
N ALA A 167 -21.10 -4.72 -11.18
CA ALA A 167 -21.43 -5.03 -12.57
C ALA A 167 -20.84 -6.40 -12.97
N PRO A 168 -21.38 -7.07 -14.00
CA PRO A 168 -20.90 -8.38 -14.43
C PRO A 168 -19.40 -8.38 -14.75
N ARG A 169 -18.68 -9.47 -14.41
CA ARG A 169 -17.20 -9.56 -14.54
C ARG A 169 -16.71 -9.22 -15.94
N GLU A 170 -17.40 -9.67 -16.96
CA GLU A 170 -17.08 -9.46 -18.38
C GLU A 170 -17.11 -7.99 -18.82
N THR A 171 -17.62 -7.10 -17.96
CA THR A 171 -17.68 -5.66 -18.20
C THR A 171 -16.48 -4.91 -17.61
N TYR A 172 -15.52 -5.61 -17.01
CA TYR A 172 -14.37 -5.04 -16.29
C TYR A 172 -14.79 -3.98 -15.25
N PRO A 173 -15.67 -4.34 -14.32
CA PRO A 173 -16.13 -3.44 -13.26
C PRO A 173 -14.94 -2.92 -12.45
N SER A 174 -14.90 -1.61 -12.21
CA SER A 174 -13.82 -0.96 -11.48
C SER A 174 -14.38 -0.17 -10.29
N ALA A 175 -13.70 -0.28 -9.15
CA ALA A 175 -13.90 0.55 -7.99
C ALA A 175 -12.63 0.55 -7.12
N HIS A 176 -12.37 1.69 -6.48
CA HIS A 176 -11.17 1.89 -5.66
C HIS A 176 -11.52 2.55 -4.33
N ALA A 177 -10.99 2.06 -3.21
CA ALA A 177 -11.07 2.82 -1.96
C ALA A 177 -10.17 4.05 -2.04
N ILE A 178 -8.94 3.87 -2.54
CA ILE A 178 -7.98 4.92 -2.85
C ILE A 178 -7.36 4.67 -4.22
N LEU A 179 -7.42 5.67 -5.11
CA LEU A 179 -6.79 5.65 -6.43
C LEU A 179 -5.73 6.75 -6.53
N LEU A 180 -4.47 6.37 -6.73
CA LEU A 180 -3.34 7.27 -6.98
C LEU A 180 -2.91 7.12 -8.44
N ILE A 181 -3.15 8.15 -9.28
CA ILE A 181 -2.94 8.04 -10.73
C ILE A 181 -2.14 9.21 -11.32
N GLY A 182 -0.88 8.92 -11.67
CA GLY A 182 0.05 9.86 -12.29
C GLY A 182 -0.17 9.98 -13.81
N ASN A 183 -1.26 10.61 -14.22
CA ASN A 183 -1.69 10.71 -15.62
C ASN A 183 -1.14 11.94 -16.38
N THR A 184 -0.09 12.59 -15.88
CA THR A 184 0.59 13.72 -16.51
C THR A 184 2.10 13.52 -16.62
N GLU A 185 2.79 14.37 -17.37
CA GLU A 185 4.27 14.36 -17.45
C GLU A 185 4.96 14.85 -16.17
N GLN A 186 4.21 15.49 -15.27
CA GLN A 186 4.68 15.78 -13.92
C GLN A 186 4.46 14.55 -13.03
N ALA A 187 5.54 14.08 -12.40
CA ALA A 187 5.48 12.98 -11.45
C ALA A 187 4.62 13.34 -10.23
N MET A 188 3.79 12.40 -9.79
CA MET A 188 3.26 12.42 -8.43
C MET A 188 4.36 11.99 -7.47
N GLN A 189 4.56 12.75 -6.40
CA GLN A 189 5.64 12.50 -5.44
C GLN A 189 5.21 12.83 -4.01
N ARG A 190 5.83 12.17 -3.03
CA ARG A 190 5.59 12.39 -1.59
C ARG A 190 4.12 12.16 -1.24
N ILE A 191 3.57 11.06 -1.72
CA ILE A 191 2.21 10.64 -1.38
C ILE A 191 2.28 9.67 -0.21
N THR A 192 1.55 9.97 0.87
CA THR A 192 1.51 9.14 2.08
C THR A 192 0.07 8.70 2.35
N VAL A 193 -0.13 7.40 2.44
CA VAL A 193 -1.39 6.77 2.87
C VAL A 193 -1.08 6.02 4.16
N GLU A 194 -1.47 6.59 5.31
CA GLU A 194 -1.06 6.06 6.60
C GLU A 194 -2.18 5.89 7.63
N GLY A 195 -2.14 4.80 8.40
CA GLY A 195 -3.05 4.60 9.53
C GLY A 195 -4.53 4.50 9.14
N ASN A 196 -4.86 4.24 7.87
CA ASN A 196 -6.24 4.16 7.40
C ASN A 196 -6.79 2.74 7.63
N ARG A 197 -8.10 2.65 7.82
CA ARG A 197 -8.85 1.40 7.88
C ARG A 197 -9.70 1.27 6.61
N ILE A 198 -9.41 0.26 5.79
CA ILE A 198 -10.03 0.07 4.47
C ILE A 198 -10.71 -1.31 4.41
N HIS A 199 -12.02 -1.38 4.18
CA HIS A 199 -12.69 -2.68 4.16
C HIS A 199 -14.01 -2.78 3.42
N ASP A 200 -14.49 -4.02 3.22
CA ASP A 200 -15.79 -4.34 2.63
C ASP A 200 -16.01 -3.69 1.24
N CYS A 201 -14.92 -3.48 0.50
CA CYS A 201 -14.94 -2.95 -0.87
C CYS A 201 -15.09 -4.07 -1.90
N VAL A 202 -15.89 -3.82 -2.93
CA VAL A 202 -16.00 -4.69 -4.11
C VAL A 202 -15.42 -3.92 -5.28
N THR A 203 -14.13 -4.10 -5.49
CA THR A 203 -13.30 -3.38 -6.46
C THR A 203 -13.50 -3.87 -7.89
N GLY A 204 -14.12 -5.04 -8.07
CA GLY A 204 -14.17 -5.71 -9.35
C GLY A 204 -12.78 -6.07 -9.86
N THR A 205 -12.47 -5.78 -11.11
CA THR A 205 -11.14 -6.05 -11.70
C THR A 205 -10.07 -5.04 -11.32
N SER A 206 -10.33 -4.20 -10.31
CA SER A 206 -9.43 -3.18 -9.77
C SER A 206 -9.05 -3.49 -8.32
N GLU A 207 -8.41 -2.54 -7.63
CA GLU A 207 -7.76 -2.76 -6.33
C GLU A 207 -8.24 -1.77 -5.27
N ALA A 208 -8.16 -2.16 -4.00
CA ALA A 208 -8.62 -1.30 -2.92
C ALA A 208 -7.74 -0.03 -2.81
N VAL A 209 -6.42 -0.19 -2.91
CA VAL A 209 -5.46 0.91 -3.02
C VAL A 209 -4.61 0.71 -4.28
N THR A 210 -4.79 1.59 -5.26
CA THR A 210 -4.11 1.49 -6.56
C THR A 210 -3.11 2.63 -6.74
N ILE A 211 -1.92 2.30 -7.21
CA ILE A 211 -0.87 3.24 -7.58
C ILE A 211 -0.47 2.97 -9.02
N ASN A 212 -0.82 3.88 -9.95
CA ASN A 212 -0.60 3.68 -11.38
C ASN A 212 -0.10 4.96 -12.08
N GLY A 213 0.57 4.81 -13.22
CA GLY A 213 1.11 5.92 -14.00
C GLY A 213 2.41 6.48 -13.45
N TYR A 214 2.64 7.78 -13.63
CA TYR A 214 3.86 8.46 -13.21
C TYR A 214 3.86 8.81 -11.72
N VAL A 215 3.88 7.78 -10.87
CA VAL A 215 4.02 7.93 -9.42
C VAL A 215 5.45 7.53 -9.02
N ASP A 216 6.18 8.49 -8.46
CA ASP A 216 7.60 8.38 -8.12
C ASP A 216 7.84 8.81 -6.67
N GLY A 217 7.91 7.84 -5.77
CA GLY A 217 8.04 8.10 -4.34
C GLY A 217 6.68 8.21 -3.64
N PHE A 218 6.29 7.11 -3.00
CA PHE A 218 5.09 7.00 -2.17
C PHE A 218 5.32 6.12 -0.93
N ARG A 219 4.47 6.30 0.09
CA ARG A 219 4.45 5.47 1.30
C ARG A 219 3.04 5.01 1.59
N ILE A 220 2.82 3.70 1.61
CA ILE A 220 1.57 3.08 2.09
C ILE A 220 1.93 2.36 3.39
N GLU A 221 1.57 2.95 4.53
CA GLU A 221 2.08 2.47 5.81
C GLU A 221 1.08 2.37 6.95
N SER A 222 1.23 1.35 7.77
CA SER A 222 0.44 1.20 9.01
C SER A 222 -1.08 1.19 8.77
N ASN A 223 -1.54 0.79 7.59
CA ASN A 223 -2.96 0.67 7.27
C ASN A 223 -3.48 -0.73 7.65
N GLU A 224 -4.76 -0.80 7.96
CA GLU A 224 -5.50 -2.05 8.16
C GLU A 224 -6.44 -2.24 6.95
N ILE A 225 -6.22 -3.27 6.14
CA ILE A 225 -7.00 -3.52 4.91
C ILE A 225 -7.58 -4.93 4.93
N PHE A 226 -8.89 -5.07 4.84
CA PHE A 226 -9.50 -6.40 4.92
C PHE A 226 -10.86 -6.53 4.23
N ARG A 227 -11.23 -7.77 3.87
CA ARG A 227 -12.50 -8.08 3.20
C ARG A 227 -12.74 -7.20 1.98
N CYS A 228 -11.73 -7.10 1.12
CA CYS A 228 -11.83 -6.44 -0.18
C CYS A 228 -11.68 -7.48 -1.27
N SER A 229 -12.39 -7.29 -2.39
CA SER A 229 -12.22 -8.16 -3.57
C SER A 229 -10.89 -7.90 -4.29
N ASN A 230 -10.44 -8.86 -5.09
CA ASN A 230 -9.31 -8.76 -6.01
C ASN A 230 -7.97 -8.43 -5.33
N ILE A 231 -7.52 -7.17 -5.29
CA ILE A 231 -6.20 -6.83 -4.73
C ILE A 231 -6.34 -5.75 -3.68
N ALA A 232 -5.62 -5.88 -2.56
CA ALA A 232 -5.64 -4.87 -1.50
C ALA A 232 -4.75 -3.66 -1.83
N ILE A 233 -3.48 -3.88 -2.17
CA ILE A 233 -2.56 -2.80 -2.58
C ILE A 233 -1.89 -3.19 -3.87
N ASP A 234 -1.97 -2.35 -4.91
CA ASP A 234 -1.27 -2.55 -6.17
C ASP A 234 -0.41 -1.35 -6.56
N ALA A 235 0.87 -1.63 -6.82
CA ALA A 235 1.80 -0.73 -7.47
C ALA A 235 2.00 -1.22 -8.91
N ALA A 236 1.35 -0.54 -9.86
CA ALA A 236 1.16 -1.00 -11.22
C ALA A 236 2.15 -0.38 -12.22
N GLY A 237 2.45 -1.12 -13.29
CA GLY A 237 3.32 -0.74 -14.39
C GLY A 237 2.97 -1.44 -15.69
N GLY A 238 3.07 -0.68 -16.79
CA GLY A 238 2.63 -1.08 -18.12
C GLY A 238 1.16 -0.79 -18.44
N TYR A 239 0.37 -0.36 -17.45
CA TYR A 239 -1.04 0.00 -17.63
C TYR A 239 -1.21 1.44 -18.15
N ALA A 240 -2.18 1.66 -19.03
CA ALA A 240 -2.38 2.93 -19.73
C ALA A 240 -2.99 4.02 -18.83
N ALA A 241 -2.22 4.54 -17.87
CA ALA A 241 -2.60 5.68 -17.03
C ALA A 241 -2.15 7.04 -17.61
N ASN A 242 -1.08 7.04 -18.39
CA ASN A 242 -0.44 8.21 -19.00
C ASN A 242 -0.35 8.04 -20.52
N ARG A 243 -0.44 9.16 -21.24
CA ARG A 243 -0.28 9.19 -22.70
C ARG A 243 1.14 8.81 -23.13
N ASN A 244 2.13 9.12 -22.31
CA ASN A 244 3.49 8.65 -22.51
C ASN A 244 3.64 7.27 -21.86
N PRO A 245 3.77 6.17 -22.64
CA PRO A 245 3.92 4.83 -22.09
C PRO A 245 5.16 4.69 -21.19
N ASP A 246 6.25 5.41 -21.48
CA ASP A 246 7.49 5.38 -20.67
C ASP A 246 7.31 5.95 -19.26
N LEU A 247 6.14 6.50 -18.95
CA LEU A 247 5.78 6.99 -17.63
C LEU A 247 4.79 6.07 -16.91
N ASN A 248 4.31 4.99 -17.53
CA ASN A 248 3.30 4.10 -16.95
C ASN A 248 3.92 3.06 -16.03
N TYR A 249 4.45 3.47 -14.88
CA TYR A 249 4.85 2.54 -13.80
C TYR A 249 5.04 3.22 -12.46
N ALA A 250 4.50 2.65 -11.39
CA ALA A 250 4.84 3.05 -10.04
C ALA A 250 6.33 2.78 -9.76
N ARG A 251 7.00 3.72 -9.08
CA ARG A 251 8.42 3.57 -8.72
C ARG A 251 8.81 4.22 -7.40
N ASN A 252 9.92 3.74 -6.83
CA ASN A 252 10.55 4.28 -5.61
C ASN A 252 9.60 4.35 -4.40
N GLY A 253 8.67 3.40 -4.30
CA GLY A 253 7.66 3.34 -3.24
C GLY A 253 8.03 2.44 -2.07
N VAL A 254 7.40 2.67 -0.91
CA VAL A 254 7.50 1.82 0.27
C VAL A 254 6.12 1.41 0.75
N ILE A 255 5.88 0.11 0.85
CA ILE A 255 4.65 -0.49 1.40
C ILE A 255 5.04 -1.22 2.69
N CYS A 256 4.73 -0.66 3.84
CA CYS A 256 5.27 -1.19 5.10
C CYS A 256 4.36 -1.12 6.32
N ARG A 257 4.52 -2.06 7.26
CA ARG A 257 3.76 -2.10 8.53
C ARG A 257 2.24 -2.18 8.34
N ASN A 258 1.76 -2.58 7.16
CA ASN A 258 0.33 -2.79 6.96
C ASN A 258 -0.10 -4.13 7.55
N VAL A 259 -1.34 -4.19 8.02
CA VAL A 259 -2.03 -5.42 8.43
C VAL A 259 -3.10 -5.69 7.39
N ILE A 260 -2.97 -6.79 6.64
CA ILE A 260 -3.83 -7.09 5.51
C ILE A 260 -4.38 -8.51 5.64
N TYR A 261 -5.70 -8.67 5.59
CA TYR A 261 -6.30 -9.98 5.79
C TYR A 261 -7.65 -10.20 5.11
N ASP A 262 -8.02 -11.46 4.88
CA ASP A 262 -9.26 -11.83 4.19
C ASP A 262 -9.44 -11.09 2.85
N ILE A 263 -8.36 -10.99 2.06
CA ILE A 263 -8.38 -10.48 0.69
C ILE A 263 -8.58 -11.64 -0.26
N ASP A 264 -9.78 -11.79 -0.79
CA ASP A 264 -10.14 -12.85 -1.71
C ASP A 264 -11.23 -12.38 -2.67
N ASN A 265 -11.71 -13.26 -3.55
CA ASN A 265 -12.77 -12.92 -4.49
C ASN A 265 -14.17 -13.35 -4.03
N GLU A 266 -14.38 -13.73 -2.77
CA GLU A 266 -15.70 -14.18 -2.30
C GLU A 266 -16.75 -13.06 -2.28
N LEU A 267 -16.29 -11.80 -2.25
CA LEU A 267 -17.16 -10.63 -2.36
C LEU A 267 -17.37 -10.23 -3.82
N GLY A 268 -18.64 -10.15 -4.22
CA GLY A 268 -19.05 -9.64 -5.52
C GLY A 268 -18.95 -10.64 -6.67
N GLN A 269 -18.86 -10.09 -7.88
CA GLN A 269 -18.93 -10.77 -9.17
C GLN A 269 -17.69 -11.60 -9.52
N LEU A 270 -16.61 -11.49 -8.74
CA LEU A 270 -15.39 -12.25 -8.99
C LEU A 270 -15.37 -13.61 -8.29
N LYS A 271 -16.44 -13.99 -7.58
CA LYS A 271 -16.51 -15.23 -6.81
C LYS A 271 -16.01 -16.46 -7.58
N GLY A 272 -15.13 -17.22 -6.91
CA GLY A 272 -14.48 -18.41 -7.47
C GLY A 272 -13.22 -18.14 -8.29
N ASN A 273 -12.91 -16.88 -8.62
CA ASN A 273 -11.67 -16.57 -9.34
C ASN A 273 -10.44 -16.65 -8.45
N CYS A 274 -9.36 -17.14 -9.04
CA CYS A 274 -8.12 -17.49 -8.35
C CYS A 274 -7.03 -16.42 -8.49
N GLY A 275 -7.39 -15.14 -8.45
CA GLY A 275 -6.51 -14.02 -8.83
C GLY A 275 -6.26 -12.98 -7.74
N ALA A 276 -6.78 -13.16 -6.52
CA ALA A 276 -6.68 -12.12 -5.51
C ALA A 276 -5.29 -12.12 -4.83
N ILE A 277 -4.81 -10.94 -4.43
CA ILE A 277 -3.46 -10.74 -3.87
C ILE A 277 -3.49 -9.65 -2.80
N ALA A 278 -2.81 -9.85 -1.67
CA ALA A 278 -2.77 -8.83 -0.61
C ALA A 278 -1.92 -7.60 -1.02
N ILE A 279 -0.71 -7.83 -1.52
CA ILE A 279 0.17 -6.75 -2.03
C ILE A 279 0.71 -7.17 -3.39
N TYR A 280 0.51 -6.34 -4.40
CA TYR A 280 0.97 -6.57 -5.76
C TYR A 280 1.90 -5.43 -6.22
N ALA A 281 3.08 -5.81 -6.68
CA ALA A 281 3.95 -4.93 -7.44
C ALA A 281 4.02 -5.50 -8.85
N ASP A 282 3.17 -4.96 -9.72
CA ASP A 282 2.95 -5.42 -11.08
C ASP A 282 3.69 -4.53 -12.07
N GLY A 283 4.75 -5.03 -12.68
CA GLY A 283 5.61 -4.24 -13.58
C GLY A 283 6.22 -2.97 -12.97
N ALA A 284 6.17 -2.83 -11.65
CA ALA A 284 6.71 -1.70 -10.91
C ALA A 284 8.22 -1.80 -10.69
N ARG A 285 8.83 -0.67 -10.30
CA ARG A 285 10.29 -0.57 -10.14
C ARG A 285 10.68 -0.03 -8.79
N ASP A 286 11.74 -0.61 -8.21
CA ASP A 286 12.35 -0.07 -6.98
C ASP A 286 11.35 0.05 -5.81
N ILE A 287 10.39 -0.87 -5.72
CA ILE A 287 9.40 -0.92 -4.63
C ILE A 287 9.96 -1.73 -3.46
N THR A 288 9.86 -1.20 -2.25
CA THR A 288 10.17 -1.93 -1.01
C THR A 288 8.88 -2.34 -0.31
N ILE A 289 8.67 -3.64 -0.13
CA ILE A 289 7.56 -4.24 0.61
C ILE A 289 8.12 -4.84 1.88
N GLU A 290 7.87 -4.22 3.05
CA GLU A 290 8.51 -4.65 4.28
C GLU A 290 7.68 -4.57 5.55
N ARG A 291 7.91 -5.51 6.49
CA ARG A 291 7.27 -5.50 7.81
C ARG A 291 5.74 -5.49 7.76
N ASN A 292 5.15 -6.04 6.70
CA ASN A 292 3.70 -6.22 6.63
C ASN A 292 3.30 -7.56 7.27
N ARG A 293 2.10 -7.59 7.81
CA ARG A 293 1.46 -8.79 8.32
C ARG A 293 0.28 -9.15 7.43
N ILE A 294 0.35 -10.32 6.80
CA ILE A 294 -0.63 -10.78 5.82
C ILE A 294 -1.20 -12.12 6.27
N HIS A 295 -2.52 -12.24 6.26
CA HIS A 295 -3.22 -13.42 6.78
C HIS A 295 -4.48 -13.75 6.00
N ARG A 296 -4.73 -15.02 5.67
CA ARG A 296 -5.99 -15.46 5.03
C ARG A 296 -6.36 -14.74 3.74
N CYS A 297 -5.36 -14.26 3.01
CA CYS A 297 -5.57 -13.73 1.66
C CYS A 297 -5.58 -14.86 0.64
N ASP A 298 -5.99 -14.59 -0.59
CA ASP A 298 -5.91 -15.57 -1.67
C ASP A 298 -4.44 -15.86 -2.01
N ARG A 299 -3.65 -14.81 -2.27
CA ARG A 299 -2.18 -14.83 -2.25
C ARG A 299 -1.65 -13.73 -1.36
N GLY A 300 -0.44 -13.93 -0.84
CA GLY A 300 0.22 -12.95 0.01
C GLY A 300 0.79 -11.76 -0.77
N ILE A 301 2.03 -11.89 -1.24
CA ILE A 301 2.77 -10.82 -1.93
C ILE A 301 3.12 -11.27 -3.34
N GLY A 302 2.73 -10.51 -4.35
CA GLY A 302 3.18 -10.71 -5.73
C GLY A 302 4.16 -9.63 -6.16
N ILE A 303 5.30 -10.03 -6.71
CA ILE A 303 6.24 -9.18 -7.44
C ILE A 303 6.30 -9.68 -8.89
N VAL A 304 5.18 -9.55 -9.59
CA VAL A 304 4.91 -10.20 -10.87
C VAL A 304 4.84 -9.15 -11.98
N SER A 305 4.85 -9.56 -13.23
CA SER A 305 4.60 -8.67 -14.36
C SER A 305 3.51 -9.25 -15.26
N GLU A 306 2.44 -8.50 -15.48
CA GLU A 306 1.34 -8.84 -16.40
C GLU A 306 1.52 -8.24 -17.80
N THR A 307 2.71 -7.73 -18.10
CA THR A 307 3.02 -7.17 -19.42
C THR A 307 4.36 -7.66 -19.93
N ASP A 308 4.53 -7.71 -21.26
CA ASP A 308 5.81 -8.10 -21.86
C ASP A 308 6.88 -7.01 -21.81
N ALA A 309 6.47 -5.75 -21.65
CA ALA A 309 7.35 -4.59 -21.74
C ALA A 309 7.85 -4.07 -20.37
N TYR A 310 7.16 -4.42 -19.28
CA TYR A 310 7.45 -3.87 -17.95
C TYR A 310 7.71 -4.99 -16.95
N PRO A 311 8.92 -5.57 -16.91
CA PRO A 311 9.27 -6.49 -15.84
C PRO A 311 9.27 -5.77 -14.49
N THR A 312 8.83 -6.47 -13.45
CA THR A 312 9.00 -6.03 -12.06
C THR A 312 10.47 -6.07 -11.71
N LEU A 313 11.04 -4.91 -11.39
CA LEU A 313 12.48 -4.70 -11.47
C LEU A 313 13.00 -4.03 -10.19
N ARG A 314 14.03 -4.64 -9.58
CA ARG A 314 14.73 -4.11 -8.38
C ARG A 314 13.82 -3.90 -7.17
N CYS A 315 12.73 -4.65 -7.07
CA CYS A 315 11.87 -4.63 -5.90
C CYS A 315 12.48 -5.48 -4.76
N THR A 316 12.23 -5.07 -3.52
CA THR A 316 12.69 -5.78 -2.32
C THR A 316 11.49 -6.17 -1.46
N VAL A 317 11.37 -7.46 -1.14
CA VAL A 317 10.37 -8.02 -0.24
C VAL A 317 11.07 -8.57 0.99
N ARG A 318 10.92 -7.91 2.14
CA ARG A 318 11.65 -8.29 3.35
C ARG A 318 10.91 -8.15 4.66
N ASN A 319 11.24 -9.02 5.62
CA ASN A 319 10.72 -8.93 6.99
C ASN A 319 9.18 -8.96 7.05
N ASN A 320 8.52 -9.55 6.05
CA ASN A 320 7.07 -9.73 6.07
C ASN A 320 6.71 -11.06 6.71
N ILE A 321 5.52 -11.11 7.30
CA ILE A 321 4.89 -12.31 7.83
C ILE A 321 3.68 -12.60 6.96
N VAL A 322 3.63 -13.78 6.36
CA VAL A 322 2.54 -14.19 5.44
C VAL A 322 2.05 -15.57 5.85
N THR A 323 0.77 -15.66 6.19
CA THR A 323 0.19 -16.88 6.78
C THR A 323 -1.19 -17.22 6.26
N SER A 324 -1.48 -18.52 6.24
CA SER A 324 -2.83 -19.04 5.97
C SER A 324 -3.45 -18.51 4.67
N CYS A 325 -2.63 -18.10 3.70
CA CYS A 325 -3.14 -17.72 2.40
C CYS A 325 -3.68 -18.96 1.68
N ARG A 326 -4.76 -18.77 0.92
CA ARG A 326 -5.39 -19.85 0.15
C ARG A 326 -4.41 -20.47 -0.84
N ARG A 327 -3.47 -19.69 -1.39
CA ARG A 327 -2.41 -20.13 -2.31
C ARG A 327 -1.07 -19.61 -1.85
N THR A 328 -0.15 -19.28 -2.76
CA THR A 328 1.22 -18.94 -2.41
C THR A 328 1.36 -17.75 -1.46
N GLY A 329 2.38 -17.81 -0.59
CA GLY A 329 2.76 -16.72 0.29
C GLY A 329 3.45 -15.60 -0.48
N ILE A 330 4.48 -15.92 -1.27
CA ILE A 330 5.16 -14.96 -2.15
C ILE A 330 5.25 -15.51 -3.57
N TYR A 331 4.74 -14.72 -4.51
CA TYR A 331 4.69 -14.99 -5.94
C TYR A 331 5.65 -14.08 -6.72
N MET A 332 6.48 -14.65 -7.59
CA MET A 332 7.30 -13.90 -8.55
C MET A 332 7.27 -14.54 -9.94
N GLY A 333 7.55 -13.72 -10.95
CA GLY A 333 7.69 -14.09 -12.35
C GLY A 333 6.84 -13.22 -13.27
N GLY A 334 6.70 -13.64 -14.52
CA GLY A 334 5.64 -13.15 -15.39
C GLY A 334 4.35 -13.88 -15.07
N TYR A 335 3.22 -13.22 -15.29
CA TYR A 335 1.97 -13.96 -15.42
C TYR A 335 2.14 -15.03 -16.51
N LEU A 336 1.53 -16.21 -16.35
CA LEU A 336 1.74 -17.31 -17.28
C LEU A 336 1.41 -16.87 -18.72
N ASP A 337 2.24 -17.31 -19.67
CA ASP A 337 2.23 -16.93 -21.09
C ASP A 337 2.72 -15.50 -21.42
N TYR A 338 3.00 -14.65 -20.43
CA TYR A 338 3.72 -13.38 -20.64
C TYR A 338 5.23 -13.62 -20.58
N THR A 339 5.84 -13.66 -21.77
CA THR A 339 7.21 -14.17 -21.95
C THR A 339 8.26 -13.08 -22.22
N GLY A 340 7.86 -11.82 -22.41
CA GLY A 340 8.76 -10.67 -22.47
C GLY A 340 9.09 -10.11 -21.08
N GLY A 341 8.07 -10.02 -20.24
CA GLY A 341 8.15 -9.51 -18.86
C GLY A 341 8.67 -10.55 -17.89
N GLY A 342 8.59 -10.24 -16.60
CA GLY A 342 8.99 -11.14 -15.53
C GLY A 342 9.35 -10.41 -14.25
N THR A 343 10.19 -11.05 -13.45
CA THR A 343 10.77 -10.45 -12.24
C THR A 343 12.28 -10.48 -12.35
N GLU A 344 12.91 -9.32 -12.24
CA GLU A 344 14.35 -9.20 -12.47
C GLU A 344 15.06 -8.37 -11.39
N ARG A 345 16.23 -8.87 -10.94
CA ARG A 345 17.08 -8.21 -9.93
C ARG A 345 16.32 -7.85 -8.64
N CYS A 346 15.30 -8.61 -8.29
CA CYS A 346 14.56 -8.45 -7.05
C CYS A 346 15.19 -9.25 -5.90
N ALA A 347 14.92 -8.83 -4.68
CA ALA A 347 15.41 -9.49 -3.47
C ALA A 347 14.23 -9.89 -2.56
N ILE A 348 14.15 -11.16 -2.20
CA ILE A 348 13.14 -11.75 -1.33
C ILE A 348 13.87 -12.33 -0.14
N HIS A 349 13.89 -11.62 0.98
CA HIS A 349 14.72 -12.06 2.10
C HIS A 349 14.12 -11.80 3.47
N ASN A 350 14.45 -12.66 4.44
CA ASN A 350 14.02 -12.50 5.82
C ASN A 350 12.49 -12.47 6.01
N ASN A 351 11.73 -13.08 5.10
CA ASN A 351 10.28 -13.24 5.27
C ASN A 351 9.97 -14.52 6.04
N THR A 352 8.83 -14.54 6.73
CA THR A 352 8.28 -15.71 7.40
C THR A 352 7.00 -16.11 6.69
N LEU A 353 7.01 -17.29 6.06
CA LEU A 353 5.91 -17.86 5.29
C LEU A 353 5.48 -19.16 5.97
N VAL A 354 4.22 -19.24 6.41
CA VAL A 354 3.75 -20.36 7.23
C VAL A 354 2.34 -20.77 6.83
N GLY A 355 2.18 -22.04 6.44
CA GLY A 355 0.87 -22.65 6.23
C GLY A 355 0.01 -21.89 5.23
N ASN A 356 0.62 -21.35 4.17
CA ASN A 356 -0.12 -20.85 3.02
C ASN A 356 -0.55 -22.08 2.17
N ASN A 357 -0.84 -21.91 0.88
CA ASN A 357 -1.13 -23.03 -0.04
C ASN A 357 -2.33 -23.92 0.32
N LEU A 358 -3.29 -23.39 1.08
CA LEU A 358 -4.43 -24.18 1.59
C LEU A 358 -5.35 -24.75 0.50
N LEU A 359 -5.33 -24.16 -0.70
CA LEU A 359 -6.12 -24.52 -1.87
C LEU A 359 -5.24 -24.59 -3.12
N ARG A 360 -5.71 -25.34 -4.11
CA ARG A 360 -5.05 -25.46 -5.41
C ARG A 360 -5.15 -24.17 -6.24
N GLY A 361 -4.15 -23.97 -7.09
CA GLY A 361 -4.06 -22.93 -8.11
C GLY A 361 -5.15 -22.99 -9.16
N ALA A 362 -5.14 -22.01 -10.06
CA ALA A 362 -6.12 -21.91 -11.15
C ALA A 362 -6.08 -23.12 -12.10
N PHE A 363 -4.96 -23.84 -12.16
CA PHE A 363 -4.76 -25.00 -13.01
C PHE A 363 -4.71 -26.32 -12.22
N GLY A 364 -5.10 -26.29 -10.94
CA GLY A 364 -5.15 -27.46 -10.06
C GLY A 364 -3.82 -27.80 -9.36
N GLU A 365 -2.80 -26.97 -9.51
CA GLU A 365 -1.47 -27.17 -8.93
C GLU A 365 -1.38 -26.75 -7.45
N THR A 366 -0.42 -27.28 -6.67
CA THR A 366 0.01 -26.61 -5.42
C THR A 366 0.90 -25.44 -5.79
N GLU A 367 0.65 -24.24 -5.29
CA GLU A 367 1.46 -23.06 -5.69
C GLU A 367 2.81 -22.93 -4.99
N GLY A 368 2.95 -23.51 -3.80
CA GLY A 368 4.12 -23.43 -2.93
C GLY A 368 4.20 -22.12 -2.13
N GLU A 369 4.83 -22.17 -0.95
CA GLU A 369 5.01 -20.99 -0.08
C GLU A 369 5.73 -19.87 -0.83
N LEU A 370 6.73 -20.26 -1.62
CA LEU A 370 7.40 -19.46 -2.63
C LEU A 370 7.06 -19.99 -4.03
N ARG A 371 6.44 -19.16 -4.86
CA ARG A 371 6.14 -19.48 -6.27
C ARG A 371 7.00 -18.66 -7.22
N LEU A 372 7.64 -19.34 -8.17
CA LEU A 372 8.37 -18.73 -9.28
C LEU A 372 7.77 -19.21 -10.61
N THR A 373 7.23 -18.32 -11.43
CA THR A 373 6.70 -18.62 -12.76
C THR A 373 7.69 -18.19 -13.84
N GLU A 374 7.22 -17.44 -14.85
CA GLU A 374 7.98 -17.11 -16.04
C GLU A 374 9.09 -16.11 -15.74
N ASN A 375 10.22 -16.25 -16.43
CA ASN A 375 11.22 -15.19 -16.56
C ASN A 375 11.71 -14.55 -15.26
N CYS A 376 11.80 -15.34 -14.20
CA CYS A 376 12.51 -14.94 -13.00
C CYS A 376 14.01 -14.85 -13.34
N ARG A 377 14.61 -13.66 -13.30
CA ARG A 377 16.01 -13.43 -13.68
C ARG A 377 16.81 -12.72 -12.60
N ASN A 378 17.97 -13.28 -12.25
CA ASN A 378 18.93 -12.62 -11.36
C ASN A 378 18.35 -12.19 -10.00
N ASN A 379 17.32 -12.89 -9.51
CA ASN A 379 16.71 -12.60 -8.22
C ASN A 379 17.48 -13.29 -7.09
N THR A 380 17.39 -12.75 -5.87
CA THR A 380 17.96 -13.38 -4.68
C THR A 380 16.83 -13.76 -3.72
N ILE A 381 16.75 -15.04 -3.35
CA ILE A 381 15.78 -15.58 -2.39
C ILE A 381 16.59 -16.11 -1.20
N ALA A 382 16.65 -15.35 -0.11
CA ALA A 382 17.61 -15.63 0.96
C ALA A 382 17.09 -15.43 2.38
N ASN A 383 17.54 -16.26 3.31
CA ASN A 383 17.23 -16.14 4.74
C ASN A 383 15.72 -16.09 5.05
N ASN A 384 14.87 -16.69 4.22
CA ASN A 384 13.44 -16.79 4.51
C ASN A 384 13.19 -18.01 5.41
N LEU A 385 12.21 -17.89 6.30
CA LEU A 385 11.62 -19.02 7.02
C LEU A 385 10.39 -19.47 6.25
N VAL A 386 10.37 -20.74 5.82
CA VAL A 386 9.32 -21.33 5.01
C VAL A 386 8.82 -22.59 5.72
N CYS A 387 7.58 -22.56 6.20
CA CYS A 387 7.01 -23.64 6.99
C CYS A 387 5.72 -24.18 6.37
N THR A 388 5.66 -25.51 6.21
CA THR A 388 4.51 -26.26 5.68
C THR A 388 4.01 -27.27 6.70
N PHE A 389 2.80 -27.80 6.51
CA PHE A 389 2.17 -28.72 7.48
C PHE A 389 1.83 -30.10 6.89
N THR A 390 1.60 -30.18 5.58
CA THR A 390 1.19 -31.43 4.91
C THR A 390 2.20 -31.87 3.85
N ALA A 391 2.16 -33.15 3.47
CA ALA A 391 3.04 -33.69 2.42
C ALA A 391 2.68 -33.23 1.00
N ASP A 392 1.50 -32.62 0.82
CA ASP A 392 1.03 -32.05 -0.44
C ASP A 392 1.48 -30.59 -0.64
N ASP A 393 1.90 -29.95 0.46
CA ASP A 393 2.43 -28.58 0.45
C ASP A 393 3.82 -28.56 -0.19
N LEU A 394 4.20 -27.38 -0.68
CA LEU A 394 5.52 -27.15 -1.25
C LEU A 394 6.17 -25.95 -0.58
N PHE A 395 7.45 -26.06 -0.25
CA PHE A 395 8.27 -24.94 0.14
C PHE A 395 8.51 -23.99 -1.04
N VAL A 396 8.94 -24.54 -2.17
CA VAL A 396 9.20 -23.78 -3.39
C VAL A 396 8.60 -24.50 -4.58
N HIS A 397 7.92 -23.74 -5.44
CA HIS A 397 7.49 -24.21 -6.75
C HIS A 397 8.05 -23.29 -7.84
N LYS A 398 9.13 -23.72 -8.50
CA LYS A 398 9.56 -23.13 -9.78
C LYS A 398 8.77 -23.80 -10.89
N TYR A 399 7.68 -23.15 -11.29
CA TYR A 399 6.64 -23.68 -12.17
C TYR A 399 7.11 -23.87 -13.62
N THR A 400 8.00 -23.01 -14.13
CA THR A 400 8.51 -23.09 -15.51
C THR A 400 10.03 -23.18 -15.56
N ALA A 401 10.58 -23.56 -16.71
CA ALA A 401 12.04 -23.57 -16.94
C ALA A 401 12.62 -22.21 -17.36
N THR A 402 11.78 -21.18 -17.58
CA THR A 402 12.25 -19.89 -18.12
C THR A 402 12.89 -19.01 -17.05
N GLY A 403 13.68 -18.04 -17.51
CA GLY A 403 14.52 -17.20 -16.65
C GLY A 403 15.87 -17.85 -16.34
N GLY A 404 16.59 -17.32 -15.35
CA GLY A 404 17.92 -17.81 -14.99
C GLY A 404 18.70 -16.88 -14.05
N GLY A 405 19.76 -17.39 -13.44
CA GLY A 405 20.61 -16.63 -12.52
C GLY A 405 19.97 -16.28 -11.18
N ASN A 406 18.80 -16.87 -10.86
CA ASN A 406 18.22 -16.75 -9.52
C ASN A 406 19.09 -17.51 -8.52
N ARG A 407 19.30 -16.92 -7.34
CA ARG A 407 20.08 -17.53 -6.27
C ARG A 407 19.20 -17.76 -5.06
N PHE A 408 19.25 -18.99 -4.55
CA PHE A 408 18.71 -19.36 -3.25
C PHE A 408 19.87 -19.42 -2.26
N GLU A 409 19.73 -18.81 -1.08
CA GLU A 409 20.81 -18.73 -0.09
C GLU A 409 20.29 -18.75 1.36
N ARG A 410 20.73 -19.71 2.17
CA ARG A 410 20.45 -19.81 3.61
C ARG A 410 18.96 -19.73 3.98
N ASN A 411 18.06 -20.29 3.18
CA ASN A 411 16.65 -20.38 3.61
C ASN A 411 16.48 -21.50 4.66
N LEU A 412 15.53 -21.31 5.57
CA LEU A 412 15.10 -22.33 6.52
C LEU A 412 13.79 -22.93 6.02
N TYR A 413 13.79 -24.24 5.81
CA TYR A 413 12.63 -25.02 5.43
C TYR A 413 12.19 -25.90 6.60
N SER A 414 10.92 -25.87 6.97
CA SER A 414 10.40 -26.62 8.11
C SER A 414 9.06 -27.28 7.82
N GLY A 415 8.93 -28.57 8.11
CA GLY A 415 7.74 -29.36 7.78
C GLY A 415 8.03 -30.45 6.74
N PRO A 416 7.00 -31.14 6.23
CA PRO A 416 7.17 -32.16 5.20
C PRO A 416 7.87 -31.59 3.96
N ALA A 417 8.96 -32.23 3.55
CA ALA A 417 9.73 -31.81 2.38
C ALA A 417 8.91 -31.79 1.08
N GLY A 418 8.97 -30.68 0.35
CA GLY A 418 8.39 -30.56 -0.98
C GLY A 418 8.97 -29.39 -1.76
N TRP A 419 9.67 -29.69 -2.86
CA TRP A 419 10.09 -28.68 -3.84
C TRP A 419 9.77 -29.16 -5.25
N LEU A 420 9.26 -28.28 -6.10
CA LEU A 420 9.16 -28.51 -7.54
C LEU A 420 10.10 -27.55 -8.26
N TRP A 421 10.89 -28.09 -9.20
CA TRP A 421 11.87 -27.32 -9.94
C TRP A 421 11.66 -27.47 -11.44
N GLN A 422 11.37 -26.33 -12.09
CA GLN A 422 11.18 -26.20 -13.54
C GLN A 422 10.15 -27.15 -14.14
N GLN A 423 9.10 -27.44 -13.38
CA GLN A 423 8.00 -28.29 -13.79
C GLN A 423 6.71 -27.79 -13.17
N ARG A 424 5.61 -27.93 -13.92
CA ARG A 424 4.27 -27.56 -13.47
C ARG A 424 3.72 -28.53 -12.44
N ASP A 425 3.85 -29.83 -12.74
CA ASP A 425 3.36 -30.95 -11.96
C ASP A 425 4.44 -32.03 -11.89
N GLY A 426 4.26 -32.99 -11.00
CA GLY A 426 5.12 -34.15 -10.85
C GLY A 426 5.42 -34.45 -9.40
N GLU A 427 6.31 -35.42 -9.19
CA GLU A 427 6.75 -35.78 -7.85
C GLU A 427 7.66 -34.67 -7.29
N PRO A 428 7.33 -34.09 -6.11
CA PRO A 428 8.20 -33.13 -5.46
C PRO A 428 9.51 -33.78 -5.02
N LEU A 429 10.59 -33.01 -5.05
CA LEU A 429 11.83 -33.36 -4.40
C LEU A 429 11.57 -33.44 -2.89
N ARG A 430 12.05 -34.51 -2.26
CA ARG A 430 11.75 -34.82 -0.84
C ARG A 430 12.97 -34.72 0.08
N SER A 431 14.11 -34.21 -0.42
CA SER A 431 15.31 -33.99 0.38
C SER A 431 15.98 -32.66 0.02
N LEU A 432 16.66 -32.07 1.00
CA LEU A 432 17.43 -30.84 0.79
C LEU A 432 18.59 -31.06 -0.20
N GLU A 433 19.20 -32.25 -0.21
CA GLU A 433 20.25 -32.60 -1.17
C GLU A 433 19.75 -32.54 -2.62
N ALA A 434 18.61 -33.18 -2.90
CA ALA A 434 18.00 -33.15 -4.23
C ALA A 434 17.57 -31.73 -4.64
N TRP A 435 17.07 -30.93 -3.68
CA TRP A 435 16.76 -29.52 -3.92
C TRP A 435 18.00 -28.71 -4.32
N ARG A 436 19.12 -28.89 -3.62
CA ARG A 436 20.38 -28.19 -3.93
C ARG A 436 20.91 -28.58 -5.30
N GLU A 437 20.89 -29.87 -5.63
CA GLU A 437 21.30 -30.38 -6.94
C GLU A 437 20.44 -29.79 -8.06
N ALA A 438 19.11 -29.81 -7.91
CA ALA A 438 18.19 -29.33 -8.92
C ALA A 438 18.25 -27.80 -9.10
N SER A 439 18.23 -27.05 -8.00
CA SER A 439 18.21 -25.59 -8.03
C SER A 439 19.56 -24.95 -8.34
N GLY A 440 20.65 -25.70 -8.16
CA GLY A 440 22.02 -25.20 -8.26
C GLY A 440 22.38 -24.21 -7.15
N GLY A 441 21.71 -24.28 -5.99
CA GLY A 441 21.90 -23.34 -4.89
C GLY A 441 21.36 -23.83 -3.55
N ASP A 442 20.94 -22.85 -2.74
CA ASP A 442 20.63 -22.87 -1.31
C ASP A 442 21.76 -23.34 -0.39
N ASP A 443 22.94 -22.77 -0.66
CA ASP A 443 24.11 -22.88 0.20
C ASP A 443 23.76 -22.40 1.62
N GLY A 444 24.05 -23.25 2.60
CA GLY A 444 23.75 -22.97 4.01
C GLY A 444 22.26 -23.04 4.37
N ALA A 445 21.39 -23.53 3.50
CA ALA A 445 20.01 -23.87 3.87
C ALA A 445 19.93 -24.84 5.06
N ILE A 446 18.90 -24.67 5.88
CA ILE A 446 18.53 -25.57 6.97
C ILE A 446 17.21 -26.24 6.63
N TYR A 447 17.10 -27.53 6.91
CA TYR A 447 15.85 -28.28 6.74
C TYR A 447 15.49 -29.01 8.05
N LEU A 448 14.27 -28.77 8.53
CA LEU A 448 13.67 -29.41 9.69
C LEU A 448 12.46 -30.23 9.22
N ALA A 449 12.50 -31.56 9.36
CA ALA A 449 11.45 -32.43 8.83
C ALA A 449 10.08 -32.31 9.54
N ARG A 450 10.07 -31.72 10.74
CA ARG A 450 8.85 -31.40 11.47
C ARG A 450 8.55 -29.90 11.35
N PRO A 451 7.27 -29.50 11.26
CA PRO A 451 6.89 -28.11 11.35
C PRO A 451 7.41 -27.51 12.67
N ILE A 452 8.01 -26.34 12.58
CA ILE A 452 8.57 -25.60 13.72
C ILE A 452 7.46 -24.91 14.55
N PHE A 453 6.27 -24.78 13.95
CA PHE A 453 5.06 -24.34 14.61
C PHE A 453 4.14 -25.55 14.86
N GLU A 454 3.52 -25.60 16.04
CA GLU A 454 2.58 -26.68 16.40
C GLU A 454 1.23 -26.55 15.68
N PHE A 455 0.90 -25.36 15.18
CA PHE A 455 -0.36 -25.02 14.53
C PHE A 455 -0.15 -23.93 13.46
N GLU A 456 -1.13 -23.78 12.56
CA GLU A 456 -1.18 -22.67 11.59
C GLU A 456 -1.40 -21.33 12.31
N PRO A 457 -0.50 -20.35 12.19
CA PRO A 457 -0.59 -19.10 12.95
C PRO A 457 -1.76 -18.20 12.54
N GLU A 458 -2.42 -17.61 13.53
CA GLU A 458 -3.50 -16.62 13.39
C GLU A 458 -2.96 -15.19 13.16
N LEU A 459 -3.85 -14.27 12.79
CA LEU A 459 -3.52 -12.86 12.58
C LEU A 459 -2.91 -12.15 13.79
N ASP A 460 -3.05 -12.67 15.01
CA ASP A 460 -2.42 -12.09 16.21
C ASP A 460 -1.31 -12.97 16.80
N SER A 461 -1.08 -14.18 16.26
CA SER A 461 -0.04 -15.09 16.72
C SER A 461 1.33 -14.43 16.79
N ASP A 462 2.01 -14.59 17.91
CA ASP A 462 3.43 -14.32 18.02
C ASP A 462 4.17 -15.48 17.35
N PHE A 463 5.06 -15.22 16.40
CA PHE A 463 5.80 -16.24 15.64
C PHE A 463 6.98 -16.77 16.46
N THR A 464 6.64 -17.29 17.64
CA THR A 464 7.56 -17.92 18.57
C THR A 464 7.49 -19.45 18.43
N PRO A 465 8.51 -20.11 17.85
CA PRO A 465 8.65 -21.57 17.91
C PRO A 465 8.59 -22.16 19.32
N ALA A 466 8.08 -23.38 19.42
CA ALA A 466 8.07 -24.19 20.64
C ALA A 466 9.41 -24.93 20.85
N ASP A 467 9.76 -25.10 22.12
CA ASP A 467 11.07 -25.53 22.70
C ASP A 467 11.51 -27.00 22.45
N GLU A 468 11.42 -27.54 21.23
CA GLU A 468 12.01 -28.87 20.97
C GLU A 468 13.42 -28.82 20.33
N ALA A 469 14.38 -28.77 21.25
CA ALA A 469 15.71 -29.40 21.23
C ALA A 469 16.90 -28.70 20.54
N ALA A 470 17.92 -28.47 21.37
CA ALA A 470 19.25 -28.00 21.04
C ALA A 470 19.99 -28.89 20.00
N ALA A 471 20.41 -28.28 18.89
CA ALA A 471 21.77 -28.34 18.36
C ALA A 471 21.92 -27.25 17.28
N ASP A 472 22.96 -26.44 17.41
CA ASP A 472 23.43 -25.43 16.46
C ASP A 472 22.57 -24.16 16.29
N GLY A 473 22.85 -23.17 17.16
CA GLY A 473 22.33 -21.82 17.04
C GLY A 473 22.67 -21.18 15.69
N ILE A 474 21.66 -20.96 14.87
CA ILE A 474 21.77 -20.31 13.56
C ILE A 474 21.73 -18.78 13.77
N THR A 475 22.87 -18.14 13.52
CA THR A 475 22.96 -16.67 13.50
C THR A 475 22.75 -16.18 12.08
N PHE A 476 21.62 -15.52 11.81
CA PHE A 476 21.45 -14.75 10.57
C PHE A 476 22.24 -13.44 10.69
N GLY A 477 22.88 -13.01 9.59
CA GLY A 477 23.75 -11.83 9.55
C GLY A 477 23.09 -10.51 10.02
N SER A 478 23.83 -9.41 9.89
CA SER A 478 23.61 -8.13 10.58
C SER A 478 22.28 -7.36 10.34
N SER A 479 21.26 -7.95 9.73
CA SER A 479 19.99 -7.28 9.38
C SER A 479 18.72 -7.96 9.91
N LEU A 480 18.82 -9.12 10.55
CA LEU A 480 17.70 -9.73 11.28
C LEU A 480 18.24 -10.57 12.42
N ARG A 481 17.84 -10.30 13.66
CA ARG A 481 18.12 -11.22 14.77
C ARG A 481 16.84 -11.95 15.11
N VAL A 482 16.77 -13.23 14.74
CA VAL A 482 15.91 -14.19 15.43
C VAL A 482 16.64 -14.52 16.74
N LEU A 483 16.17 -13.96 17.86
CA LEU A 483 16.73 -14.26 19.18
C LEU A 483 15.91 -15.36 19.82
N ILE A 484 16.57 -16.38 20.35
CA ILE A 484 15.95 -17.42 21.16
C ILE A 484 16.40 -17.18 22.61
N ASP A 485 15.47 -16.86 23.52
CA ASP A 485 15.74 -16.77 24.95
C ASP A 485 15.67 -18.17 25.58
N HIS A 486 16.84 -18.76 25.84
CA HIS A 486 16.98 -20.11 26.39
C HIS A 486 16.58 -20.25 27.87
N ALA A 487 16.32 -19.16 28.59
CA ALA A 487 15.84 -19.21 29.97
C ALA A 487 14.30 -19.16 30.05
N THR A 488 13.63 -18.63 29.02
CA THR A 488 12.17 -18.44 29.01
C THR A 488 11.43 -19.05 27.82
N GLY A 489 12.13 -19.58 26.82
CA GLY A 489 11.52 -20.19 25.62
C GLY A 489 10.91 -19.20 24.63
N LYS A 490 11.36 -17.93 24.61
CA LYS A 490 10.78 -16.86 23.77
C LYS A 490 11.58 -16.63 22.49
N ILE A 491 10.90 -16.35 21.38
CA ILE A 491 11.56 -16.04 20.10
C ILE A 491 11.20 -14.65 19.63
N PHE A 492 12.23 -13.85 19.38
CA PHE A 492 12.09 -12.46 18.99
C PHE A 492 12.55 -12.29 17.56
N VAL A 493 11.67 -11.83 16.68
CA VAL A 493 12.07 -11.22 15.40
C VAL A 493 12.45 -9.77 15.71
N ARG A 494 13.72 -9.54 16.06
CA ARG A 494 14.21 -8.19 16.40
C ARG A 494 14.80 -7.52 15.17
N ASP A 495 14.20 -6.40 14.78
CA ASP A 495 14.81 -5.41 13.91
C ASP A 495 15.76 -4.54 14.75
N PRO A 496 17.10 -4.66 14.61
CA PRO A 496 18.04 -3.85 15.37
C PRO A 496 17.96 -2.34 15.04
N SER A 497 17.22 -1.95 13.99
CA SER A 497 16.94 -0.54 13.69
C SER A 497 15.74 0.03 14.44
N ALA A 498 14.88 -0.82 15.03
CA ALA A 498 13.74 -0.38 15.85
C ALA A 498 14.17 0.18 17.22
N ASP A 499 15.34 -0.23 17.74
CA ASP A 499 15.91 0.30 18.99
C ASP A 499 16.24 1.81 18.93
N LYS A 500 16.19 2.44 17.75
CA LYS A 500 16.37 3.89 17.57
C LYS A 500 15.08 4.66 17.30
N ILE A 501 13.93 4.00 17.12
CA ILE A 501 12.66 4.68 16.81
C ILE A 501 11.79 4.88 18.06
N GLU A 502 11.97 4.07 19.12
CA GLU A 502 11.23 4.27 20.39
C GLU A 502 11.78 5.40 21.30
N GLN A 503 12.84 6.11 20.90
CA GLN A 503 13.36 7.27 21.66
C GLN A 503 12.93 8.65 21.15
N THR A 504 12.01 8.76 20.18
CA THR A 504 11.58 10.07 19.65
C THR A 504 10.05 10.31 19.68
N ILE A 505 9.31 9.71 20.63
CA ILE A 505 7.93 10.13 20.98
C ILE A 505 7.80 10.45 22.49
N ALA A 506 8.87 10.94 23.11
CA ALA A 506 8.78 11.58 24.43
C ALA A 506 9.91 12.59 24.66
N ARG A 507 9.82 13.74 23.99
CA ARG A 507 10.13 15.09 24.51
C ARG A 507 9.92 16.17 23.45
#